data_AF-A0A8S3GXI3-F1
#
_entry.id   AF-A0A8S3GXI3-F1
#
_cell.length_a   1.000
_cell.length_b   1.000
_cell.length_c   1.000
_cell.angle_alpha   90.00
_cell.angle_beta   90.00
_cell.angle_gamma   90.00
#
_symmetry.space_group_name_H-M   'P 1'
#
loop_
_entity.id
_entity.type
_entity.pdbx_description
1 polymer ?
#
loop_
_entity_poly.entity_id
_entity_poly.type
_entity_poly.pdbx_seq_one_letter_code
_entity_poly.pdbx_strand_id
1 'polypeptide(L)'
;MYENLYSKLNDLYTLIQEFDRPFSSDRDQLPLYKQDLHRWLDGRLGSNLQNRLHTALYNSLDIVHSEIKERVKSIVSTNELRSSVDSIIPRSDFAVSYRLDCSNLCLDFHEDIKF
;
A
#
# COMPACT_ATOMS: atom_id res chain seq x y z
N MET A 1 -19.72 -9.26 11.12
CA MET A 1 -19.74 -8.26 10.02
C MET A 1 -19.57 -6.83 10.56
N TYR A 2 -20.24 -6.43 11.65
CA TYR A 2 -20.08 -5.10 12.27
C TYR A 2 -18.69 -4.82 12.88
N GLU A 3 -18.06 -5.81 13.52
CA GLU A 3 -16.69 -5.74 14.08
C GLU A 3 -15.63 -5.22 13.08
N ASN A 4 -15.74 -5.65 11.82
CA ASN A 4 -14.76 -5.29 10.79
C ASN A 4 -14.93 -3.84 10.30
N LEU A 5 -16.13 -3.28 10.43
CA LEU A 5 -16.43 -1.91 10.05
C LEU A 5 -15.94 -0.93 11.12
N TYR A 6 -16.15 -1.27 12.41
CA TYR A 6 -15.66 -0.47 13.54
C TYR A 6 -14.13 -0.41 13.59
N SER A 7 -13.45 -1.53 13.34
CA SER A 7 -11.97 -1.55 13.24
C SER A 7 -11.49 -0.59 12.15
N LYS A 8 -12.09 -0.61 10.95
CA LYS A 8 -11.72 0.27 9.84
C LYS A 8 -12.01 1.75 10.13
N LEU A 9 -13.08 2.04 10.85
CA LEU A 9 -13.41 3.40 11.30
C LEU A 9 -12.40 3.93 12.32
N ASN A 10 -11.94 3.08 13.25
CA ASN A 10 -10.91 3.45 14.22
C ASN A 10 -9.55 3.68 13.54
N ASP A 11 -9.20 2.87 12.54
CA ASP A 11 -7.97 3.06 11.77
C ASP A 11 -8.00 4.41 11.03
N LEU A 12 -9.13 4.74 10.40
CA LEU A 12 -9.31 6.02 9.72
C LEU A 12 -9.25 7.20 10.69
N TYR A 13 -9.93 7.09 11.85
CA TYR A 13 -9.90 8.12 12.87
C TYR A 13 -8.48 8.36 13.40
N THR A 14 -7.75 7.29 13.68
CA THR A 14 -6.36 7.37 14.15
C THR A 14 -5.48 8.06 13.11
N LEU A 15 -5.66 7.71 11.84
CA LEU A 15 -4.99 8.39 10.74
C LEU A 15 -5.33 9.89 10.76
N ILE A 16 -6.60 10.28 10.79
CA ILE A 16 -6.98 11.70 10.83
C ILE A 16 -6.37 12.43 12.04
N GLN A 17 -6.24 11.79 13.20
CA GLN A 17 -5.58 12.37 14.39
C GLN A 17 -4.07 12.60 14.21
N GLU A 18 -3.40 11.84 13.35
CA GLU A 18 -1.98 12.03 13.02
C GLU A 18 -1.75 13.18 12.02
N PHE A 19 -2.80 13.75 11.45
CA PHE A 19 -2.71 14.88 10.54
C PHE A 19 -2.45 16.19 11.31
N ASP A 20 -1.16 16.51 11.50
CA ASP A 20 -0.68 17.63 12.32
C ASP A 20 -0.78 19.03 11.65
N ARG A 21 -1.74 19.23 10.74
CA ARG A 21 -1.93 20.56 10.11
C ARG A 21 -2.83 21.41 11.01
N PRO A 22 -2.36 22.58 11.50
CA PRO A 22 -3.21 23.46 12.29
C PRO A 22 -4.40 23.95 11.46
N PHE A 23 -5.58 23.93 12.08
CA PHE A 23 -6.78 24.47 11.47
C PHE A 23 -6.70 26.00 11.43
N SER A 24 -7.12 26.61 10.33
CA SER A 24 -7.27 28.05 10.20
C SER A 24 -8.75 28.40 10.19
N SER A 25 -9.15 29.39 10.97
CA SER A 25 -10.53 29.91 10.98
C SER A 25 -10.92 30.64 9.69
N ASP A 26 -9.96 30.82 8.77
CA ASP A 26 -10.18 31.44 7.47
C ASP A 26 -10.92 30.49 6.51
N ARG A 27 -12.11 30.90 6.08
CA ARG A 27 -12.99 30.12 5.20
C ARG A 27 -12.36 29.86 3.83
N ASP A 28 -11.48 30.74 3.38
CA ASP A 28 -10.77 30.59 2.10
C ASP A 28 -9.65 29.53 2.16
N GLN A 29 -9.22 29.15 3.38
CA GLN A 29 -8.22 28.09 3.61
C GLN A 29 -8.85 26.69 3.73
N LEU A 30 -10.18 26.60 3.86
CA LEU A 30 -10.88 25.33 4.02
C LEU A 30 -10.69 24.38 2.81
N PRO A 31 -10.76 24.84 1.54
CA PRO A 31 -10.50 23.97 0.39
C PRO A 31 -9.07 23.41 0.38
N LEU A 32 -8.08 24.24 0.76
CA LEU A 32 -6.68 23.85 0.87
C LEU A 32 -6.47 22.83 2.00
N TYR A 33 -7.12 23.04 3.16
CA TYR A 33 -7.08 22.09 4.27
C TYR A 33 -7.65 20.72 3.85
N LYS A 34 -8.82 20.71 3.19
CA LYS A 34 -9.43 19.48 2.65
C LYS A 34 -8.52 18.79 1.62
N GLN A 35 -7.88 19.55 0.74
CA GLN A 35 -6.94 19.00 -0.24
C GLN A 35 -5.72 18.35 0.43
N ASP A 36 -5.14 19.01 1.45
CA ASP A 36 -4.00 18.49 2.18
C ASP A 36 -4.35 17.24 2.99
N LEU A 37 -5.53 17.23 3.64
CA LEU A 37 -6.04 16.06 4.34
C LEU A 37 -6.27 14.88 3.39
N HIS A 38 -6.88 15.13 2.22
CA HIS A 38 -7.05 14.10 1.19
C HIS A 38 -5.72 13.51 0.74
N ARG A 39 -4.74 14.36 0.41
CA ARG A 39 -3.40 13.90 -0.01
C ARG A 39 -2.73 13.07 1.08
N TRP A 40 -2.86 13.48 2.33
CA TRP A 40 -2.29 12.78 3.47
C TRP A 40 -2.94 11.40 3.66
N LEU A 41 -4.27 11.32 3.60
CA LEU A 41 -5.02 10.05 3.66
C LEU A 41 -4.67 9.13 2.50
N ASP A 42 -4.68 9.64 1.27
CA ASP A 42 -4.30 8.89 0.07
C ASP A 42 -2.88 8.31 0.19
N GLY A 43 -1.93 9.10 0.69
CA GLY A 43 -0.55 8.67 0.90
C GLY A 43 -0.43 7.56 1.94
N ARG A 44 -1.09 7.69 3.09
CA ARG A 44 -1.02 6.69 4.18
C ARG A 44 -1.75 5.41 3.82
N LEU A 45 -2.96 5.52 3.29
CA LEU A 45 -3.75 4.36 2.85
C LEU A 45 -3.07 3.66 1.67
N GLY A 46 -2.54 4.44 0.72
CA GLY A 46 -1.79 3.94 -0.44
C GLY A 46 -0.53 3.19 -0.02
N SER A 47 0.26 3.75 0.90
CA SER A 47 1.46 3.09 1.44
C SER A 47 1.11 1.82 2.22
N ASN A 48 0.06 1.84 3.05
CA ASN A 48 -0.38 0.64 3.77
C ASN A 48 -0.80 -0.47 2.80
N LEU A 49 -1.61 -0.14 1.80
CA LEU A 49 -2.04 -1.08 0.76
C LEU A 49 -0.85 -1.63 0.00
N GLN A 50 0.07 -0.74 -0.42
CA GLN A 50 1.29 -1.13 -1.10
C GLN A 50 2.09 -2.12 -0.28
N ASN A 51 2.37 -1.84 1.00
CA ASN A 51 3.16 -2.74 1.84
C ASN A 51 2.50 -4.11 2.03
N ARG A 52 1.19 -4.15 2.27
CA ARG A 52 0.45 -5.41 2.48
C ARG A 52 0.39 -6.27 1.23
N LEU A 53 0.05 -5.67 0.10
CA LEU A 53 -0.07 -6.40 -1.16
C LEU A 53 1.29 -6.72 -1.77
N HIS A 54 2.27 -5.81 -1.65
CA HIS A 54 3.64 -6.06 -2.11
C HIS A 54 4.23 -7.27 -1.38
N THR A 55 4.09 -7.35 -0.05
CA THR A 55 4.58 -8.52 0.71
C THR A 55 3.92 -9.83 0.25
N ALA A 56 2.58 -9.83 0.10
CA ALA A 56 1.87 -11.03 -0.33
C ALA A 56 2.26 -11.48 -1.74
N LEU A 57 2.33 -10.54 -2.69
CA LEU A 57 2.77 -10.82 -4.05
C LEU A 57 4.24 -11.26 -4.09
N TYR A 58 5.09 -10.62 -3.30
CA TYR A 58 6.52 -10.91 -3.25
C TYR A 58 6.75 -12.34 -2.79
N ASN A 59 6.09 -12.73 -1.70
CA ASN A 59 6.17 -14.11 -1.20
C ASN A 59 5.63 -15.11 -2.22
N SER A 60 4.50 -14.82 -2.87
CA SER A 60 3.95 -15.71 -3.90
C SER A 60 4.91 -15.88 -5.07
N LEU A 61 5.57 -14.80 -5.50
CA LEU A 61 6.47 -14.81 -6.63
C LEU A 61 7.80 -15.50 -6.28
N ASP A 62 8.29 -15.32 -5.05
CA ASP A 62 9.48 -15.99 -4.52
C ASP A 62 9.30 -17.52 -4.44
N ILE A 63 8.12 -17.98 -4.03
CA ILE A 63 7.74 -19.41 -4.05
C ILE A 63 7.79 -19.95 -5.48
N VAL A 64 7.11 -19.27 -6.41
CA VAL A 64 7.07 -19.69 -7.83
C VAL A 64 8.47 -19.69 -8.45
N HIS A 65 9.28 -18.66 -8.16
CA HIS A 65 10.66 -18.58 -8.63
C HIS A 65 11.50 -19.74 -8.10
N SER A 66 11.36 -20.08 -6.82
CA SER A 66 12.06 -21.21 -6.20
C SER A 66 11.67 -22.54 -6.84
N GLU A 67 10.38 -22.77 -7.09
CA GLU A 67 9.91 -23.97 -7.79
C GLU A 67 10.45 -24.08 -9.22
N ILE A 68 10.45 -22.98 -9.97
CA ILE A 68 11.02 -22.93 -11.33
C ILE A 68 12.50 -23.25 -11.27
N LYS A 69 13.24 -22.63 -10.33
CA LYS A 69 14.67 -22.86 -10.15
C LYS A 69 14.98 -24.33 -9.87
N GLU A 70 14.23 -24.97 -8.97
CA GLU A 70 14.42 -26.39 -8.66
C GLU A 70 14.08 -27.31 -9.84
N ARG A 71 13.01 -27.01 -10.59
CA ARG A 71 12.69 -27.73 -11.83
C ARG A 71 13.75 -27.56 -12.90
N VAL A 72 14.30 -26.36 -13.06
CA VAL A 72 15.39 -26.13 -14.02
C VAL A 72 16.64 -26.91 -13.59
N LYS A 73 17.00 -26.86 -12.29
CA LYS A 73 18.12 -27.64 -11.74
C LYS A 73 17.96 -29.15 -11.91
N SER A 74 16.73 -29.68 -11.95
CA SER A 74 16.50 -31.12 -12.15
C SER A 74 16.59 -31.55 -13.62
N ILE A 75 16.34 -30.64 -14.57
CA ILE A 75 16.43 -30.92 -16.01
C ILE A 75 17.88 -30.83 -16.52
N VAL A 76 18.70 -29.97 -15.91
CA VAL A 76 20.09 -29.76 -16.33
C VAL A 76 20.97 -30.95 -15.97
N SER A 77 21.66 -31.49 -16.99
CA SER A 77 22.43 -32.73 -16.91
C SER A 77 23.81 -32.58 -16.25
N THR A 78 24.40 -31.39 -16.28
CA THR A 78 25.77 -31.12 -15.80
C THR A 78 25.77 -30.28 -14.54
N ASN A 79 26.55 -30.69 -13.54
CA ASN A 79 26.65 -29.99 -12.25
C ASN A 79 27.11 -28.53 -12.39
N GLU A 80 27.98 -28.22 -13.35
CA GLU A 80 28.47 -26.86 -13.62
C GLU A 80 27.34 -25.90 -14.04
N LEU A 81 26.44 -26.38 -14.90
CA LEU A 81 25.25 -25.63 -15.33
C LEU A 81 24.24 -25.53 -14.18
N ARG A 82 24.09 -26.55 -13.33
CA ARG A 82 23.21 -26.51 -12.14
C ARG A 82 23.64 -25.43 -11.14
N SER A 83 24.95 -25.29 -10.90
CA SER A 83 25.50 -24.21 -10.07
C SER A 83 25.34 -22.81 -10.69
N SER A 84 25.20 -22.73 -12.01
CA SER A 84 25.00 -21.47 -12.73
C SER A 84 23.53 -21.04 -12.82
N VAL A 85 22.56 -21.92 -12.53
CA VAL A 85 21.12 -21.57 -12.54
C VAL A 85 20.84 -20.42 -11.56
N ASP A 86 21.56 -20.35 -10.45
CA ASP A 86 21.38 -19.30 -9.44
C ASP A 86 21.81 -17.91 -9.93
N SER A 87 22.72 -17.82 -10.91
CA SER A 87 23.19 -16.56 -11.50
C SER A 87 22.47 -16.18 -12.80
N ILE A 88 21.80 -17.13 -13.46
CA ILE A 88 21.10 -16.92 -14.73
C ILE A 88 19.64 -16.47 -14.52
N ILE A 89 18.98 -16.93 -13.45
CA ILE A 89 17.60 -16.53 -13.17
C ILE A 89 17.61 -15.08 -12.65
N PRO A 90 16.93 -14.14 -13.33
CA PRO A 90 16.88 -12.74 -12.89
C PRO A 90 16.35 -12.65 -11.47
N ARG A 91 16.93 -11.75 -10.66
CA ARG A 91 16.30 -11.38 -9.39
C ARG A 91 14.93 -10.79 -9.67
N SER A 92 13.96 -11.18 -8.86
CA SER A 92 12.59 -10.69 -8.90
C SER A 92 12.48 -9.30 -8.29
N ASP A 93 13.22 -8.34 -8.85
CA ASP A 93 13.14 -6.94 -8.46
C ASP A 93 11.88 -6.35 -9.13
N PHE A 94 10.70 -6.68 -8.60
CA PHE A 94 9.42 -6.16 -9.11
C PHE A 94 8.84 -5.14 -8.13
N ALA A 95 8.37 -4.00 -8.64
CA ALA A 95 7.67 -3.00 -7.85
C ALA A 95 6.25 -2.86 -8.38
N VAL A 96 5.26 -2.98 -7.49
CA VAL A 96 3.86 -2.73 -7.82
C VAL A 96 3.47 -1.38 -7.27
N SER A 97 2.99 -0.49 -8.15
CA SER A 97 2.40 0.79 -7.76
C SER A 97 0.89 0.63 -7.61
N TYR A 98 0.36 1.08 -6.48
CA TYR A 98 -1.07 1.11 -6.23
C TYR A 98 -1.52 2.57 -6.20
N ARG A 99 -2.63 2.87 -6.86
CA ARG A 99 -3.30 4.17 -6.76
C ARG A 99 -4.66 3.95 -6.11
N LEU A 100 -4.85 4.56 -4.94
CA LEU A 100 -6.16 4.70 -4.32
C LEU A 100 -6.74 6.05 -4.73
N ASP A 101 -8.05 6.07 -4.94
CA ASP A 101 -8.82 7.29 -5.15
C ASP A 101 -9.70 7.52 -3.91
N CYS A 102 -9.21 8.34 -2.97
CA CYS A 102 -10.00 8.74 -1.80
C CYS A 102 -10.78 10.04 -2.03
N SER A 103 -11.01 10.48 -3.27
CA SER A 103 -11.74 11.73 -3.58
C SER A 103 -13.13 11.78 -2.93
N ASN A 104 -13.75 10.62 -2.75
CA ASN A 104 -15.08 10.49 -2.14
C ASN A 104 -15.05 10.34 -0.61
N LEU A 105 -13.88 10.13 -0.01
CA LEU A 105 -13.77 9.78 1.42
C LEU A 105 -14.14 10.96 2.32
N CYS A 106 -13.86 12.19 1.90
CA CYS A 106 -14.25 13.41 2.64
C CYS A 106 -15.32 14.25 1.93
N LEU A 107 -16.03 13.69 0.95
CA LEU A 107 -16.99 14.43 0.11
C LEU A 107 -18.22 14.86 0.91
N ASP A 108 -18.66 14.02 1.84
CA ASP A 108 -19.79 14.30 2.75
C ASP A 108 -19.34 14.84 4.12
N PHE A 109 -18.04 15.08 4.33
CA PHE A 109 -17.57 15.67 5.59
C PHE A 109 -18.06 17.12 5.70
N HIS A 110 -19.10 17.27 6.53
CA HIS A 110 -19.52 18.54 7.09
C HIS A 110 -18.80 18.68 8.43
N GLU A 111 -17.90 19.65 8.55
CA GLU A 111 -17.42 20.05 9.87
C GLU A 111 -18.63 20.60 10.65
N ASP A 112 -18.99 19.96 11.77
CA ASP A 112 -20.02 20.45 12.68
C ASP A 112 -19.42 21.62 13.48
N ILE A 113 -19.15 22.73 12.79
CA ILE A 113 -18.59 23.95 13.39
C ILE A 113 -19.73 24.66 14.13
N LYS A 114 -19.83 24.41 15.44
CA LYS A 114 -20.68 25.20 16.34
C LYS A 114 -19.88 26.39 16.85
N PHE A 115 -20.26 27.59 16.44
CA PHE A 115 -19.76 28.86 16.97
C PHE A 115 -20.54 29.28 18.21
#